data_AF-A0A3P6RUU4-F1
#
_entry.id   AF-A0A3P6RUU4-F1
#
_cell.length_a   1.000
_cell.length_b   1.000
_cell.length_c   1.000
_cell.angle_alpha   90.00
_cell.angle_beta   90.00
_cell.angle_gamma   90.00
#
_symmetry.space_group_name_H-M   'P 1'
#
loop_
_entity.id
_entity.type
_entity.pdbx_description
1 polymer ?
#
loop_
_entity_poly.entity_id
_entity_poly.type
_entity_poly.pdbx_seq_one_letter_code
_entity_poly.pdbx_strand_id
1 'polypeptide(L)'
;MYFSTSFTIAQLFRGLALLIRVKLDCRRRLKANRPLHEVFLEQVRKHPQKVACVEIETGRQVTFDELNRILNKYANYFDVSHLFMCLSQSLGYKKGDVVSIFMENGIDFFAVWLGLSKVCLK
;
A
#
# COMPACT_ATOMS: atom_id res chain seq x y z
N MET A 1 18.33 19.72 43.61
CA MET A 1 18.31 20.07 42.17
C MET A 1 18.56 18.84 41.25
N TYR A 2 18.17 17.62 41.64
CA TYR A 2 18.42 16.38 40.87
C TYR A 2 17.15 15.70 40.31
N PHE A 3 15.96 16.23 40.59
CA PHE A 3 14.70 15.55 40.30
C PHE A 3 14.25 15.68 38.83
N SER A 4 14.73 16.68 38.09
CA SER A 4 14.32 16.90 36.70
C SER A 4 15.03 16.03 35.67
N THR A 5 16.21 15.48 35.95
CA THR A 5 16.97 14.69 34.97
C THR A 5 16.47 13.24 34.85
N SER A 6 16.02 12.63 35.94
CA SER A 6 15.52 11.25 35.96
C SER A 6 14.21 11.06 35.18
N PHE A 7 13.36 12.08 35.13
CA PHE A 7 12.07 12.04 34.41
C PHE A 7 12.27 12.05 32.89
N THR A 8 13.21 12.85 32.38
CA THR A 8 13.54 12.94 30.95
C THR A 8 14.16 11.64 30.42
N ILE A 9 15.02 11.00 31.22
CA ILE A 9 15.66 9.73 30.89
C ILE A 9 14.60 8.61 30.73
N ALA A 10 13.62 8.54 31.64
CA ALA A 10 12.54 7.56 31.54
C ALA A 10 11.68 7.74 30.27
N GLN A 11 11.45 8.97 29.83
CA GLN A 11 10.75 9.27 28.57
C GLN A 11 11.56 8.84 27.33
N LEU A 12 12.87 9.07 27.34
CA LEU A 12 13.77 8.62 26.26
C LEU A 12 13.80 7.09 26.14
N PHE A 13 13.84 6.37 27.26
CA PHE A 13 13.79 4.90 27.24
C PHE A 13 12.45 4.37 26.72
N ARG A 14 11.33 5.01 27.08
CA ARG A 14 10.01 4.65 26.52
C ARG A 14 9.93 4.90 25.01
N GLY A 15 10.43 6.05 24.56
CA GLY A 15 10.51 6.38 23.13
C GLY A 15 11.40 5.40 22.36
N LEU A 16 12.58 5.10 22.89
CA LEU A 16 13.51 4.14 22.30
C LEU A 16 12.92 2.72 22.27
N ALA A 17 12.27 2.29 23.35
CA ALA A 17 11.59 0.99 23.39
C ALA A 17 10.46 0.89 22.35
N LEU A 18 9.67 1.96 22.17
CA LEU A 18 8.65 2.03 21.13
C LEU A 18 9.28 1.95 19.74
N LEU A 19 10.34 2.72 19.47
CA LEU A 19 11.05 2.72 18.19
C LEU A 19 11.64 1.34 17.87
N ILE A 20 12.27 0.69 18.86
CA ILE A 20 12.81 -0.67 18.72
C ILE A 20 11.66 -1.64 18.41
N ARG A 21 10.54 -1.56 19.14
CA ARG A 21 9.37 -2.43 18.93
C ARG A 21 8.78 -2.27 17.53
N VAL A 22 8.59 -1.03 17.07
CA VAL A 22 8.09 -0.73 15.71
C VAL A 22 9.08 -1.23 14.66
N LYS A 23 10.39 -0.98 14.84
CA LYS A 23 11.42 -1.45 13.91
C LYS A 23 11.47 -2.97 13.81
N LEU A 24 11.32 -3.68 14.92
CA LEU A 24 11.25 -5.14 14.95
C LEU A 24 9.97 -5.66 14.30
N ASP A 25 8.81 -5.03 14.54
CA ASP A 25 7.55 -5.43 13.91
C ASP A 25 7.58 -5.23 12.39
N CYS A 26 8.06 -4.07 11.92
CA CYS A 26 8.29 -3.81 10.49
C CYS A 26 9.24 -4.83 9.88
N ARG A 27 10.37 -5.14 10.55
CA ARG A 27 11.33 -6.16 10.07
C ARG A 27 10.71 -7.56 10.00
N ARG A 28 9.88 -7.94 10.97
CA ARG A 28 9.17 -9.23 10.96
C ARG A 28 8.18 -9.30 9.79
N ARG A 29 7.41 -8.24 9.55
CA ARG A 29 6.45 -8.16 8.44
C ARG A 29 7.13 -8.16 7.06
N LEU A 30 8.24 -7.43 6.91
CA LEU A 30 9.05 -7.45 5.69
C LEU A 30 9.67 -8.84 5.45
N LYS A 31 10.18 -9.49 6.50
CA LYS A 31 10.71 -10.88 6.40
C LYS A 31 9.64 -11.91 6.05
N ALA A 32 8.39 -11.68 6.42
CA ALA A 32 7.27 -12.55 6.05
C ALA A 32 6.98 -12.53 4.53
N ASN A 33 7.61 -11.60 3.78
CA ASN A 33 7.51 -11.45 2.34
C ASN A 33 6.06 -11.45 1.82
N ARG A 34 5.14 -10.95 2.66
CA ARG A 34 3.73 -10.83 2.29
C ARG A 34 3.55 -9.60 1.43
N PRO A 35 3.01 -9.74 0.21
CA PRO A 35 2.79 -8.61 -0.63
C PRO A 35 1.69 -7.70 -0.09
N LEU A 36 1.82 -6.40 -0.35
CA LEU A 36 0.91 -5.38 0.16
C LEU A 36 -0.56 -5.67 -0.21
N HIS A 37 -0.80 -6.19 -1.41
CA HIS A 37 -2.15 -6.53 -1.86
C HIS A 37 -2.81 -7.63 -1.01
N GLU A 38 -2.07 -8.59 -0.45
CA GLU A 38 -2.63 -9.63 0.43
C GLU A 38 -3.11 -9.02 1.75
N VAL A 39 -2.30 -8.15 2.35
CA VAL A 39 -2.67 -7.44 3.59
C VAL A 39 -3.91 -6.58 3.36
N PHE A 40 -3.99 -5.92 2.20
CA PHE A 40 -5.17 -5.15 1.81
C PHE A 40 -6.41 -6.04 1.66
N LEU A 41 -6.31 -7.16 0.93
CA LEU A 41 -7.42 -8.10 0.74
C LEU A 41 -7.93 -8.70 2.05
N GLU A 42 -7.05 -8.94 3.03
CA GLU A 42 -7.49 -9.33 4.38
C GLU A 42 -8.36 -8.26 5.04
N GLN A 43 -8.04 -6.97 4.87
CA GLN A 43 -8.87 -5.88 5.40
C GLN A 43 -10.19 -5.76 4.64
N VAL A 44 -10.18 -5.91 3.32
CA VAL A 44 -11.41 -5.93 2.50
C VAL A 44 -12.36 -7.04 2.97
N ARG A 45 -11.85 -8.24 3.26
CA ARG A 45 -12.65 -9.36 3.77
C ARG A 45 -13.20 -9.10 5.18
N LYS A 46 -12.41 -8.47 6.05
CA LYS A 46 -12.82 -8.21 7.45
C LYS A 46 -13.81 -7.05 7.56
N HIS A 47 -13.64 -6.01 6.74
CA HIS A 47 -14.36 -4.74 6.87
C HIS A 47 -14.78 -4.16 5.50
N PRO A 48 -15.57 -4.87 4.69
CA PRO A 48 -15.86 -4.48 3.32
C PRO A 48 -16.57 -3.12 3.19
N GLN A 49 -17.49 -2.81 4.11
CA GLN A 49 -18.29 -1.57 4.10
C GLN A 49 -17.62 -0.40 4.83
N LYS A 50 -16.46 -0.62 5.47
CA LYS A 50 -15.77 0.46 6.18
C LYS A 50 -15.11 1.39 5.15
N VAL A 51 -15.17 2.70 5.42
CA VAL A 51 -14.46 3.70 4.62
C VAL A 51 -12.95 3.43 4.66
N ALA A 52 -12.36 3.26 3.47
CA ALA A 52 -10.95 2.95 3.30
C ALA A 52 -10.14 4.20 2.92
N CYS A 53 -10.69 5.03 2.03
CA CYS A 53 -10.05 6.26 1.59
C CYS A 53 -11.07 7.40 1.51
N VAL A 54 -10.59 8.59 1.87
CA VAL A 54 -11.31 9.85 1.76
C VAL A 54 -10.41 10.83 1.00
N GLU A 55 -10.91 11.35 -0.10
CA GLU A 55 -10.26 12.36 -0.93
C GLU A 55 -10.59 13.74 -0.37
N ILE A 56 -9.57 14.49 0.03
CA ILE A 56 -9.74 15.75 0.75
C ILE A 56 -10.31 16.84 -0.18
N GLU A 57 -9.86 16.87 -1.42
CA GLU A 57 -10.21 17.91 -2.39
C GLU A 57 -11.66 17.82 -2.87
N THR A 58 -12.14 16.60 -3.11
CA THR A 58 -13.49 16.34 -3.63
C THR A 58 -14.48 15.95 -2.53
N GLY A 59 -14.00 15.56 -1.35
CA GLY A 59 -14.80 14.94 -0.29
C GLY A 59 -15.26 13.51 -0.62
N ARG A 60 -14.80 12.93 -1.73
CA ARG A 60 -15.17 11.57 -2.15
C ARG A 60 -14.70 10.55 -1.13
N GLN A 61 -15.58 9.64 -0.74
CA GLN A 61 -15.25 8.54 0.17
C GLN A 61 -15.51 7.23 -0.55
N VAL A 62 -14.61 6.28 -0.37
CA VAL A 62 -14.76 4.91 -0.89
C VAL A 62 -14.56 3.90 0.22
N THR A 63 -15.40 2.88 0.20
CA THR A 63 -15.29 1.72 1.10
C THR A 63 -14.17 0.78 0.64
N PHE A 64 -13.77 -0.16 1.50
CA PHE A 64 -12.77 -1.17 1.14
C PHE A 64 -13.21 -2.02 -0.07
N ASP A 65 -14.50 -2.38 -0.16
CA ASP A 65 -14.99 -3.15 -1.30
C ASP A 65 -14.96 -2.35 -2.60
N GLU A 66 -15.43 -1.10 -2.58
CA GLU A 66 -15.41 -0.21 -3.74
C GLU A 66 -13.98 0.06 -4.22
N LEU A 67 -13.08 0.35 -3.28
CA LEU A 67 -11.67 0.54 -3.58
C LEU A 67 -11.05 -0.72 -4.22
N ASN A 68 -11.40 -1.91 -3.71
CA ASN A 68 -10.96 -3.17 -4.29
C ASN A 68 -11.49 -3.38 -5.72
N ARG A 69 -12.73 -2.96 -6.01
CA ARG A 69 -13.29 -3.02 -7.38
C ARG A 69 -12.53 -2.08 -8.33
N ILE A 70 -12.25 -0.85 -7.92
CA ILE A 70 -11.47 0.13 -8.69
C ILE A 70 -10.05 -0.41 -8.96
N LEU A 71 -9.39 -0.92 -7.92
CA LEU A 71 -8.08 -1.56 -8.00
C LEU A 71 -8.09 -2.72 -9.01
N ASN A 72 -9.07 -3.61 -8.95
CA ASN A 72 -9.18 -4.73 -9.89
C ASN A 72 -9.45 -4.26 -11.33
N LYS A 73 -10.20 -3.17 -11.51
CA LYS A 73 -10.40 -2.55 -12.83
C LYS A 73 -9.07 -2.08 -13.42
N TYR A 74 -8.25 -1.39 -12.63
CA TYR A 74 -6.91 -0.97 -13.08
C TYR A 74 -6.00 -2.16 -13.30
N ALA A 75 -5.95 -3.14 -12.39
CA ALA A 75 -5.16 -4.36 -12.56
C ALA A 75 -5.50 -5.06 -13.88
N ASN A 76 -6.78 -5.26 -14.17
CA ASN A 76 -7.23 -5.86 -15.43
C ASN A 76 -6.90 -4.98 -16.64
N TYR A 77 -7.04 -3.66 -16.53
CA TYR A 77 -6.69 -2.75 -17.61
C TYR A 77 -5.20 -2.87 -17.95
N PHE A 78 -4.32 -2.86 -16.95
CA PHE A 78 -2.88 -3.01 -17.17
C PHE A 78 -2.51 -4.42 -17.64
N ASP A 79 -3.17 -5.48 -17.15
CA ASP A 79 -2.99 -6.87 -17.60
C ASP A 79 -3.42 -7.06 -19.08
N VAL A 80 -4.53 -6.46 -19.49
CA VAL A 80 -5.05 -6.53 -20.88
C VAL A 80 -4.27 -5.61 -21.81
N SER A 81 -3.93 -4.39 -21.38
CA SER A 81 -3.08 -3.47 -22.14
C SER A 81 -1.68 -4.07 -22.39
N HIS A 82 -1.24 -4.95 -21.47
CA HIS A 82 -0.07 -5.80 -21.63
C HIS A 82 -0.15 -6.78 -22.81
N LEU A 83 -1.30 -7.43 -22.98
CA LEU A 83 -1.53 -8.34 -24.10
C LEU A 83 -1.46 -7.61 -25.44
N PHE A 84 -1.90 -6.35 -25.47
CA PHE A 84 -1.85 -5.51 -26.66
C PHE A 84 -0.42 -4.99 -26.95
N MET A 85 0.36 -4.64 -25.93
CA MET A 85 1.78 -4.29 -26.10
C MET A 85 2.64 -5.49 -26.53
N CYS A 86 2.28 -6.72 -26.15
CA CYS A 86 2.93 -7.95 -26.61
C CYS A 86 2.80 -8.20 -28.13
N LEU A 87 1.78 -7.65 -28.79
CA LEU A 87 1.69 -7.70 -30.27
C LEU A 87 2.83 -6.91 -30.93
N SER A 88 3.47 -6.01 -30.19
CA SER A 88 4.69 -5.29 -30.57
C SER A 88 5.93 -5.87 -29.86
N GLN A 89 6.11 -7.19 -29.90
CA GLN A 89 7.33 -8.03 -29.75
C GLN A 89 8.50 -7.69 -28.78
N SER A 90 8.52 -6.62 -27.99
CA SER A 90 9.72 -6.24 -27.22
C SER A 90 9.51 -5.64 -25.82
N LEU A 91 8.28 -5.39 -25.36
CA LEU A 91 8.03 -4.64 -24.12
C LEU A 91 7.00 -5.30 -23.18
N GLY A 92 7.06 -6.62 -23.02
CA GLY A 92 6.31 -7.29 -21.96
C GLY A 92 6.98 -7.02 -20.60
N TYR A 93 6.28 -6.31 -19.72
CA TYR A 93 6.58 -6.13 -18.30
C TYR A 93 6.78 -7.49 -17.62
N LYS A 94 7.98 -7.68 -17.09
CA LYS A 94 8.36 -8.82 -16.27
C LYS A 94 8.37 -8.41 -14.81
N LYS A 95 8.24 -9.40 -13.93
CA LYS A 95 8.46 -9.22 -12.50
C LYS A 95 9.85 -8.61 -12.28
N GLY A 96 9.88 -7.37 -11.77
CA GLY A 96 11.11 -6.60 -11.57
C GLY A 96 11.26 -5.37 -12.46
N ASP A 97 10.39 -5.20 -13.45
CA ASP A 97 10.34 -3.98 -14.24
C ASP A 97 9.84 -2.80 -13.41
N VAL A 98 10.11 -1.57 -13.87
CA VAL A 98 9.78 -0.32 -13.16
C VAL A 98 8.71 0.43 -13.95
N VAL A 99 7.55 0.69 -13.33
CA VAL A 99 6.46 1.50 -13.91
C VAL A 99 6.55 2.88 -13.28
N SER A 100 6.62 3.93 -14.10
CA SER A 100 6.31 5.28 -13.66
C SER A 100 4.81 5.54 -13.75
N ILE A 101 4.24 6.12 -12.70
CA ILE A 101 2.84 6.54 -12.63
C ILE A 101 2.85 8.06 -12.58
N PHE A 102 2.14 8.72 -13.50
CA PHE A 102 1.96 10.17 -13.48
C PHE A 102 0.47 10.50 -13.47
N MET A 103 0.00 11.03 -12.33
CA MET A 103 -1.37 11.43 -12.11
C MET A 103 -1.46 12.30 -10.85
N GLU A 104 -2.56 13.01 -10.70
CA GLU A 104 -2.87 13.78 -9.51
C GLU A 104 -3.05 12.87 -8.27
N ASN A 105 -2.77 13.42 -7.09
CA ASN A 105 -2.95 12.68 -5.86
C ASN A 105 -4.45 12.49 -5.58
N GLY A 106 -4.88 11.25 -5.45
CA GLY A 106 -6.28 10.94 -5.23
C GLY A 106 -6.50 9.45 -4.98
N ILE A 107 -7.77 9.08 -4.83
CA ILE A 107 -8.16 7.67 -4.61
C ILE A 107 -7.71 6.80 -5.79
N ASP A 108 -7.79 7.33 -7.02
CA ASP A 108 -7.41 6.59 -8.22
C ASP A 108 -5.89 6.34 -8.28
N PHE A 109 -5.06 7.27 -7.80
CA PHE A 109 -3.61 7.06 -7.68
C PHE A 109 -3.29 5.90 -6.76
N PHE A 110 -3.92 5.88 -5.59
CA PHE A 110 -3.77 4.79 -4.64
C PHE A 110 -4.26 3.45 -5.21
N ALA A 111 -5.39 3.46 -5.92
CA ALA A 111 -5.95 2.27 -6.53
C ALA A 111 -5.07 1.70 -7.67
N VAL A 112 -4.48 2.57 -8.51
CA VAL A 112 -3.54 2.16 -9.56
C VAL A 112 -2.29 1.54 -8.94
N TRP A 113 -1.71 2.18 -7.93
CA TRP A 113 -0.50 1.67 -7.27
C TRP A 113 -0.73 0.28 -6.67
N LEU A 114 -1.84 0.09 -5.94
CA LEU A 114 -2.20 -1.22 -5.40
C LEU A 114 -2.57 -2.23 -6.50
N GLY A 115 -3.22 -1.79 -7.58
CA GLY A 115 -3.60 -2.63 -8.71
C GLY A 115 -2.40 -3.21 -9.44
N LEU A 116 -1.40 -2.38 -9.70
CA LEU A 116 -0.12 -2.79 -10.28
C LEU A 116 0.63 -3.75 -9.34
N SER A 117 0.59 -3.52 -8.02
CA SER A 117 1.21 -4.43 -7.06
C SER A 117 0.62 -5.86 -7.11
N LYS A 118 -0.63 -6.01 -7.57
CA LYS A 118 -1.28 -7.31 -7.75
C LYS A 118 -0.85 -8.02 -9.04
N VAL A 119 -0.56 -7.27 -10.11
CA VAL A 119 -0.12 -7.79 -11.41
C VAL A 119 1.38 -8.12 -11.39
N CYS A 120 2.22 -7.25 -10.84
CA CYS A 120 3.68 -7.40 -10.81
C CYS A 120 4.19 -8.59 -9.98
N LEU A 121 3.30 -9.29 -9.26
CA LEU A 121 3.63 -10.41 -8.40
C LEU A 121 3.18 -11.77 -8.92
N LYS A 122 2.33 -11.80 -9.96
CA LYS A 122 2.09 -13.02 -10.74
C LYS A 122 3.35 -13.41 -11.50
#